data_AF-A0A0J1D7Y5-F1
#
_entry.id   AF-A0A0J1D7Y5-F1
#
_cell.length_a   1.000
_cell.length_b   1.000
_cell.length_c   1.000
_cell.angle_alpha   90.00
_cell.angle_beta   90.00
_cell.angle_gamma   90.00
#
_symmetry.space_group_name_H-M   'P 1'
#
loop_
_entity.id
_entity.type
_entity.pdbx_description
1 polymer ?
#
loop_
_entity_poly.entity_id
_entity_poly.type
_entity_poly.pdbx_seq_one_letter_code
_entity_poly.pdbx_strand_id
1 'polypeptide(L)'
;MNTKHKTAAEYNTDHTKACEIALIALLRAFGSLKDDLRLVGGLVPRYLTPSRPPEVPEHAGTTDVDVVLNITVLAAKGTDAGYRLYD
;
A
#
# COMPACT_ATOMS: atom_id res chain seq x y z
N MET A 1 -3.50 14.69 -13.47
CA MET A 1 -3.34 13.41 -14.20
C MET A 1 -2.07 12.76 -13.68
N ASN A 2 -2.11 11.50 -13.24
CA ASN A 2 -0.92 10.78 -12.77
C ASN A 2 -0.07 10.41 -14.00
N THR A 3 1.09 11.04 -14.15
CA THR A 3 1.98 10.79 -15.29
C THR A 3 2.84 9.58 -14.98
N LYS A 4 2.62 8.47 -15.70
CA LYS A 4 3.53 7.34 -15.60
C LYS A 4 4.87 7.70 -16.24
N HIS A 5 5.92 7.61 -15.44
CA HIS A 5 7.30 7.73 -15.92
C HIS A 5 7.59 6.63 -16.94
N LYS A 6 8.37 6.95 -17.97
CA LYS A 6 8.70 6.03 -19.06
C LYS A 6 10.00 5.28 -18.81
N THR A 7 10.81 5.77 -17.89
CA THR A 7 12.12 5.23 -17.55
C THR A 7 12.32 5.20 -16.03
N ALA A 8 13.12 4.26 -15.56
CA ALA A 8 13.43 4.13 -14.12
C ALA A 8 14.10 5.39 -13.55
N ALA A 9 14.93 6.07 -14.36
CA ALA A 9 15.68 7.26 -13.94
C ALA A 9 14.80 8.48 -13.64
N GLU A 10 13.55 8.49 -14.12
CA GLU A 10 12.61 9.60 -13.88
C GLU A 10 11.92 9.49 -12.51
N TYR A 11 12.02 8.35 -11.83
CA TYR A 11 11.46 8.20 -10.49
C TYR A 11 12.38 8.85 -9.44
N ASN A 12 11.77 9.65 -8.58
CA ASN A 12 12.44 10.17 -7.39
C ASN A 12 12.25 9.22 -6.20
N THR A 13 13.34 8.88 -5.52
CA THR A 13 13.33 8.05 -4.31
C THR A 13 12.52 8.67 -3.17
N ASP A 14 12.47 10.01 -3.09
CA ASP A 14 11.65 10.73 -2.10
C ASP A 14 10.16 10.48 -2.30
N HIS A 15 9.69 10.40 -3.55
CA HIS A 15 8.30 10.06 -3.84
C HIS A 15 7.99 8.62 -3.42
N THR A 16 8.90 7.69 -3.71
CA THR A 16 8.74 6.30 -3.28
C THR A 16 8.66 6.21 -1.76
N LYS A 17 9.54 6.94 -1.04
CA LYS A 17 9.53 7.00 0.42
C LYS A 17 8.22 7.60 0.97
N ALA A 18 7.70 8.65 0.33
CA ALA A 18 6.40 9.20 0.69
C ALA A 18 5.27 8.18 0.50
N CYS A 19 5.32 7.35 -0.55
CA CYS A 19 4.40 6.24 -0.76
C CYS A 19 4.51 5.18 0.35
N GLU A 20 5.72 4.83 0.81
CA GLU A 20 5.90 3.90 1.94
C GLU A 20 5.30 4.48 3.24
N ILE A 21 5.49 5.78 3.50
CA ILE A 21 4.88 6.46 4.65
C ILE A 21 3.36 6.44 4.56
N ALA A 22 2.80 6.72 3.37
CA ALA A 22 1.36 6.67 3.13
C ALA A 22 0.80 5.25 3.34
N LEU A 23 1.49 4.21 2.88
CA LEU A 23 1.12 2.82 3.14
C LEU A 23 1.09 2.51 4.64
N ILE A 24 2.10 2.92 5.39
CA ILE A 24 2.13 2.74 6.85
C ILE A 24 0.97 3.49 7.52
N ALA A 25 0.68 4.72 7.08
CA ALA A 25 -0.44 5.50 7.58
C ALA A 25 -1.79 4.79 7.32
N LEU A 26 -1.99 4.24 6.11
CA LEU A 26 -3.16 3.44 5.78
C LEU A 26 -3.28 2.20 6.67
N LEU A 27 -2.21 1.41 6.83
CA LEU A 27 -2.22 0.22 7.69
C LEU A 27 -2.54 0.57 9.15
N ARG A 28 -2.06 1.71 9.65
CA ARG A 28 -2.37 2.19 11.01
C ARG A 28 -3.82 2.66 11.14
N ALA A 29 -4.33 3.38 10.15
CA ALA A 29 -5.70 3.88 10.13
C ALA A 29 -6.73 2.74 10.09
N PHE A 30 -6.44 1.66 9.35
CA PHE A 30 -7.31 0.49 9.28
C PHE A 30 -7.28 -0.37 10.56
N GLY A 31 -6.27 -0.22 11.42
CA GLY A 31 -6.24 -0.86 12.74
C GLY A 31 -6.44 -2.38 12.68
N SER A 32 -7.51 -2.87 13.31
CA SER A 32 -7.89 -4.30 13.31
C SER A 32 -8.35 -4.82 11.94
N LEU A 33 -8.62 -3.93 10.99
CA LEU A 33 -9.05 -4.25 9.62
C LEU A 33 -7.88 -4.28 8.62
N LYS A 34 -6.64 -4.05 9.08
CA LYS A 34 -5.46 -4.07 8.20
C LYS A 34 -5.28 -5.41 7.46
N ASP A 35 -5.76 -6.50 8.06
CA ASP A 35 -5.67 -7.85 7.47
C ASP A 35 -6.66 -8.05 6.30
N ASP A 36 -7.54 -7.09 6.05
CA ASP A 36 -8.45 -7.02 4.90
C ASP A 36 -7.94 -6.04 3.80
N LEU A 37 -6.77 -5.44 4.01
CA LEU A 37 -6.07 -4.58 3.05
C LEU A 37 -4.94 -5.37 2.37
N ARG A 38 -4.84 -5.28 1.04
CA ARG A 38 -3.75 -5.88 0.26
C ARG A 38 -3.03 -4.81 -0.55
N LEU A 39 -1.71 -4.74 -0.42
CA LEU A 39 -0.88 -3.92 -1.29
C LEU A 39 -0.84 -4.55 -2.69
N VAL A 40 -1.06 -3.73 -3.72
CA VAL A 40 -0.90 -4.09 -5.13
C VAL A 40 -0.08 -3.03 -5.86
N GLY A 41 0.19 -3.23 -7.15
CA GLY A 41 0.84 -2.22 -7.98
C GLY A 41 2.33 -2.02 -7.70
N GLY A 42 2.79 -0.79 -7.90
CA GLY A 42 4.22 -0.45 -8.06
C GLY A 42 5.10 -0.70 -6.83
N LEU A 43 4.54 -0.65 -5.62
CA LEU A 43 5.28 -0.91 -4.38
C LEU A 43 5.48 -2.40 -4.08
N VAL A 44 4.69 -3.32 -4.67
CA VAL A 44 4.77 -4.75 -4.33
C VAL A 44 6.16 -5.36 -4.60
N PRO A 45 6.79 -5.16 -5.77
CA PRO A 45 8.10 -5.75 -6.05
C PRO A 45 9.17 -5.33 -5.04
N ARG A 46 9.07 -4.13 -4.47
CA ARG A 46 10.01 -3.62 -3.47
C ARG A 46 10.05 -4.49 -2.20
N TYR A 47 8.92 -5.08 -1.82
CA TYR A 47 8.83 -5.90 -0.60
C TYR A 47 8.91 -7.39 -0.85
N LEU A 48 8.52 -7.86 -2.04
CA LEU A 48 8.48 -9.30 -2.36
C LEU A 48 9.68 -9.77 -3.19
N THR A 49 10.43 -8.86 -3.82
CA THR A 49 11.52 -9.21 -4.73
C THR A 49 12.76 -8.36 -4.40
N PRO A 50 13.54 -8.77 -3.37
CA PRO A 50 14.77 -8.07 -3.00
C PRO A 50 15.73 -7.97 -4.20
N SER A 51 16.45 -6.85 -4.31
CA SER A 51 17.43 -6.65 -5.36
C SER A 51 18.57 -7.66 -5.25
N ARG A 52 19.05 -8.11 -6.41
CA ARG A 52 20.15 -9.06 -6.56
C ARG A 52 20.83 -8.84 -7.91
N PRO A 53 21.71 -7.83 -8.04
CA PRO A 53 22.36 -7.54 -9.31
C PRO A 53 23.32 -8.67 -9.74
N PRO A 54 23.43 -8.97 -11.06
CA PRO A 54 22.74 -8.30 -12.15
C PRO A 54 21.32 -8.82 -12.44
N GLU A 55 20.90 -9.95 -11.85
CA GLU A 55 19.68 -10.66 -12.27
C GLU A 55 18.39 -9.94 -11.86
N VAL A 56 18.42 -9.23 -10.73
CA VAL A 56 17.31 -8.45 -10.21
C VAL A 56 17.80 -7.03 -9.91
N PRO A 57 17.48 -6.06 -10.78
CA PRO A 57 17.81 -4.65 -10.55
C PRO A 57 17.14 -4.09 -9.28
N GLU A 58 17.61 -2.93 -8.84
CA GLU A 58 16.91 -2.15 -7.82
C GLU A 58 15.49 -1.79 -8.27
N HIS A 59 14.60 -1.63 -7.28
CA HIS A 59 13.23 -1.16 -7.54
C HIS A 59 13.26 0.20 -8.22
N ALA A 60 12.58 0.32 -9.36
CA ALA A 60 12.58 1.53 -10.18
C ALA A 60 11.97 2.75 -9.47
N GLY A 61 11.12 2.55 -8.47
CA GLY A 61 10.38 3.60 -7.78
C GLY A 61 8.89 3.64 -8.15
N THR A 62 8.13 4.45 -7.42
CA THR A 62 6.70 4.68 -7.63
C THR A 62 6.26 6.04 -7.08
N THR A 63 5.10 6.53 -7.53
CA THR A 63 4.52 7.83 -7.12
C THR A 63 3.13 7.68 -6.48
N ASP A 64 2.62 6.46 -6.39
CA ASP A 64 1.32 6.10 -5.85
C ASP A 64 1.38 4.85 -4.96
N VAL A 65 0.31 4.65 -4.20
CA VAL A 65 0.05 3.46 -3.38
C VAL A 65 -1.25 2.85 -3.86
N ASP A 66 -1.19 1.65 -4.43
CA ASP A 66 -2.37 0.92 -4.86
C ASP A 66 -2.75 -0.14 -3.81
N VAL A 67 -4.00 -0.15 -3.35
CA VAL A 67 -4.51 -1.12 -2.38
C VAL A 67 -5.83 -1.73 -2.83
N VAL A 68 -6.05 -2.99 -2.48
CA VAL A 68 -7.33 -3.67 -2.60
C VAL A 68 -7.91 -3.87 -1.20
N LEU A 69 -9.22 -3.60 -1.06
CA LEU A 69 -9.96 -3.69 0.19
C LEU A 69 -11.13 -4.66 0.03
N ASN A 70 -11.35 -5.51 1.03
CA ASN A 70 -12.58 -6.30 1.11
C ASN A 70 -13.70 -5.51 1.81
N ILE A 71 -14.48 -4.76 1.03
CA ILE A 71 -15.53 -3.85 1.56
C ILE A 71 -16.61 -4.59 2.35
N THR A 72 -16.96 -5.83 1.98
CA THR A 72 -17.98 -6.61 2.69
C THR A 72 -17.53 -6.97 4.10
N VAL A 73 -16.26 -7.35 4.28
CA VAL A 73 -15.70 -7.65 5.60
C VAL A 73 -15.55 -6.38 6.44
N LEU A 74 -15.15 -5.26 5.82
CA LEU A 74 -15.08 -3.97 6.50
C LEU A 74 -16.45 -3.52 7.02
N ALA A 75 -17.51 -3.67 6.20
CA ALA A 75 -18.87 -3.32 6.59
C ALA A 75 -19.39 -4.19 7.74
N ALA A 76 -19.14 -5.51 7.71
CA ALA A 76 -19.58 -6.43 8.76
C ALA A 76 -18.83 -6.23 10.09
N LYS A 77 -17.53 -5.92 10.06
CA LYS A 77 -16.75 -5.67 11.29
C LYS A 77 -16.98 -4.26 11.86
N GLY A 78 -17.40 -3.31 11.03
CA GLY A 78 -17.78 -1.96 11.48
C GLY A 78 -19.08 -1.92 12.30
N THR A 79 -19.98 -2.88 12.10
CA THR A 79 -21.26 -2.95 12.83
C THR A 79 -21.14 -3.53 14.24
N ASP A 80 -20.14 -4.37 14.52
CA ASP A 80 -19.93 -4.95 15.86
C ASP A 80 -19.40 -3.94 16.89
N ALA A 81 -18.76 -2.85 16.44
CA ALA A 81 -18.31 -1.77 17.33
C ALA A 81 -19.44 -0.82 17.77
N GLY A 82 -20.58 -0.81 17.05
CA GLY A 82 -21.71 0.07 17.32
C GLY A 82 -22.73 -0.49 18.31
N TYR A 83 -22.75 -1.80 18.54
CA TYR A 83 -23.80 -2.45 19.35
C TYR A 83 -23.47 -2.58 20.84
N ARG A 84 -22.33 -2.04 21.30
CA ARG A 84 -21.86 -2.16 22.70
C ARG A 84 -22.04 -0.91 23.56
N LEU A 85 -22.81 0.07 23.08
CA LEU A 85 -23.09 1.34 23.78
C LEU A 85 -24.52 1.45 24.35
N TYR A 86 -25.31 0.37 24.29
CA TYR A 86 -26.64 0.29 24.89
C TYR A 86 -26.83 -1.07 25.57
N ASP A 87 -26.14 -1.28 26.70
CA ASP A 87 -26.52 -2.24 27.75
C ASP A 87 -26.01 -1.71 29.10
#